data_AF-A0A3M6D952-F1
#
_entry.id   AF-A0A3M6D952-F1
#
_cell.length_a   1.000
_cell.length_b   1.000
_cell.length_c   1.000
_cell.angle_alpha   90.00
_cell.angle_beta   90.00
_cell.angle_gamma   90.00
#
_symmetry.space_group_name_H-M   'P 1'
#
loop_
_entity.id
_entity.type
_entity.pdbx_description
1 polymer ?
#
loop_
_entity_poly.entity_id
_entity_poly.type
_entity_poly.pdbx_seq_one_letter_code
_entity_poly.pdbx_strand_id
1 'polypeptide(L)' 'MANHKLQDEKRMVVILPKGSYMNWLTAQPEQSAAFMKQYPADRLTVDM' A
#
# COMPACT_ATOMS: atom_id res chain seq x y z
N MET A 1 -10.13 20.91 -16.32
CA MET A 1 -9.14 20.07 -15.63
C MET A 1 -9.19 20.44 -14.16
N ALA A 2 -9.95 19.69 -13.36
CA ALA A 2 -10.17 19.98 -11.94
C ALA A 2 -9.30 19.04 -11.12
N ASN A 3 -8.38 19.62 -10.35
CA ASN A 3 -7.53 18.91 -9.38
C ASN A 3 -8.40 18.25 -8.30
N HIS A 4 -7.96 17.06 -7.87
CA HIS A 4 -8.50 16.22 -6.80
C HIS A 4 -9.60 16.86 -5.92
N LYS A 5 -10.82 16.33 -6.03
CA LYS A 5 -11.96 16.73 -5.20
C LYS A 5 -11.67 16.31 -3.75
N LEU A 6 -11.96 17.17 -2.78
CA LEU A 6 -11.90 16.87 -1.35
C LEU A 6 -12.79 15.68 -0.89
N GLN A 7 -13.64 15.15 -1.77
CA GLN A 7 -14.45 13.95 -1.56
C GLN A 7 -13.84 12.67 -2.15
N ASP A 8 -12.68 12.75 -2.81
CA ASP A 8 -11.96 11.55 -3.24
C ASP A 8 -11.50 10.79 -1.99
N GLU A 9 -11.80 9.50 -1.96
CA GLU A 9 -11.34 8.59 -0.92
C GLU A 9 -9.83 8.77 -0.73
N LYS A 10 -9.38 8.92 0.52
CA LYS A 10 -7.95 8.90 0.86
C LYS A 10 -7.39 7.51 0.53
N ARG A 11 -6.95 7.32 -0.71
CA ARG A 11 -6.31 6.09 -1.18
C ARG A 11 -4.82 6.16 -0.89
N MET A 12 -4.31 5.17 -0.15
CA MET A 12 -2.88 5.04 0.17
C MET A 12 -2.36 3.73 -0.44
N VAL A 13 -1.17 3.77 -1.03
CA VAL A 13 -0.51 2.57 -1.55
C VAL A 13 -0.03 1.68 -0.40
N VAL A 14 -0.14 0.38 -0.59
CA VAL A 14 0.42 -0.61 0.34
C VAL A 14 1.88 -0.79 -0.01
N ILE A 15 2.76 -0.50 0.93
CA ILE A 15 4.20 -0.74 0.78
C ILE A 15 4.49 -2.17 1.25
N LEU A 16 4.96 -3.00 0.33
CA LEU A 16 5.33 -4.38 0.65
C LEU A 16 6.73 -4.43 1.29
N PRO A 17 6.93 -5.19 2.36
CA PRO A 17 8.27 -5.48 2.89
C PRO A 17 9.11 -6.25 1.86
N LYS A 18 10.43 -6.01 1.83
CA LYS A 18 11.35 -6.70 0.88
C LYS A 18 11.26 -8.23 0.93
N GLY A 19 11.09 -8.82 2.12
CA GLY A 19 10.93 -10.26 2.30
C GLY A 19 9.60 -10.83 1.79
N SER A 20 8.65 -9.97 1.41
CA SER A 20 7.30 -10.34 0.98
C SER A 20 7.10 -10.26 -0.53
N TYR A 21 8.12 -9.84 -1.31
CA TYR A 21 7.98 -9.63 -2.75
C TYR A 21 7.65 -10.92 -3.51
N MET A 22 8.41 -11.99 -3.29
CA MET A 22 8.14 -13.27 -3.94
C MET A 22 6.80 -13.85 -3.50
N ASN A 23 6.50 -13.76 -2.20
CA ASN A 23 5.22 -14.24 -1.66
C ASN A 23 4.02 -13.51 -2.25
N TRP A 24 4.15 -12.21 -2.54
CA TRP A 24 3.13 -11.43 -3.23
C TRP A 24 2.98 -11.84 -4.70
N LEU A 25 4.11 -12.01 -5.42
CA LEU A 25 4.10 -12.40 -6.83
C LEU A 25 3.51 -13.80 -7.07
N THR A 26 3.59 -14.69 -6.07
CA THR A 26 3.07 -16.06 -6.15
C THR A 26 1.75 -16.27 -5.39
N ALA A 27 1.21 -15.23 -4.73
CA ALA A 27 -0.01 -15.35 -3.94
C ALA A 27 -1.23 -15.59 -4.84
N GLN A 28 -2.12 -16.49 -4.41
CA GLN A 28 -3.45 -16.59 -5.02
C GLN A 28 -4.29 -15.35 -4.66
N PRO A 29 -5.31 -14.99 -5.45
CA PRO A 29 -6.15 -13.81 -5.20
C PRO A 29 -6.71 -13.71 -3.78
N GLU A 30 -7.06 -14.86 -3.19
CA GLU A 30 -7.59 -14.98 -1.83
C GLU A 30 -6.53 -14.65 -0.77
N GLN A 31 -5.24 -14.89 -1.07
CA GLN A 31 -4.11 -14.62 -0.19
C GLN A 31 -3.60 -13.18 -0.34
N SER A 32 -3.80 -12.57 -1.51
CA SER A 32 -3.41 -11.19 -1.81
C SER A 32 -4.06 -10.16 -0.88
N ALA A 33 -5.29 -10.40 -0.41
CA ALA A 33 -5.96 -9.52 0.55
C ALA A 33 -5.17 -9.36 1.87
N ALA A 34 -4.42 -10.39 2.30
CA ALA A 34 -3.63 -10.32 3.53
C ALA A 34 -2.42 -9.37 3.43
N PHE A 35 -1.95 -9.10 2.21
CA PHE A 35 -0.87 -8.15 1.94
C PHE A 35 -1.38 -6.72 1.82
N MET A 36 -2.69 -6.51 1.61
CA MET A 36 -3.29 -5.17 1.51
C MET A 36 -3.48 -4.51 2.90
N LYS A 37 -2.41 -4.48 3.70
CA LYS A 37 -2.38 -3.85 5.02
C LYS A 37 -1.61 -2.54 4.95
N GLN A 38 -2.03 -1.57 5.75
CA GLN A 38 -1.31 -0.31 5.87
C GLN A 38 0.12 -0.60 6.34
N TYR A 39 1.09 -0.01 5.62
CA TYR A 39 2.47 -0.09 6.05
C TYR A 39 2.65 0.79 7.32
N PRO A 40 3.42 0.34 8.32
CA PRO A 40 3.59 1.09 9.56
C PRO A 40 4.12 2.50 9.29
N ALA A 41 3.37 3.51 9.73
CA ALA A 41 3.72 4.91 9.51
C ALA A 41 5.09 5.27 10.13
N ASP A 42 5.46 4.61 11.24
CA ASP A 42 6.73 4.81 11.95
C ASP A 42 7.97 4.39 11.13
N ARG A 43 7.76 3.63 10.05
CA ARG A 43 8.82 3.22 9.11
C ARG A 43 8.89 4.13 7.88
N LEU A 44 8.07 5.18 7.82
CA LEU A 44 8.09 6.18 6.77
C LEU A 44 8.77 7.44 7.32
N THR A 45 9.81 7.89 6.63
CA THR A 45 10.42 9.19 6.88
C THR A 45 9.95 10.15 5.80
N VAL A 46 9.42 11.30 6.21
CA VAL A 46 9.19 12.42 5.31
C VAL A 46 10.50 13.19 5.23
N ASP A 47 11.06 13.29 4.03
CA ASP A 47 12.20 14.17 3.75
C ASP A 47 11.68 15.61 3.60
N MET A 48 12.44 16.58 4.13
CA MET A 48 12.07 18.01 4.15
C MET A 48 12.70 18.78 3.00
#